data_AF-A0A534FAP3-F1
#
_entry.id   AF-A0A534FAP3-F1
#
_cell.length_a   1.000
_cell.length_b   1.000
_cell.length_c   1.000
_cell.angle_alpha   90.00
_cell.angle_beta   90.00
_cell.angle_gamma   90.00
#
_symmetry.space_group_name_H-M   'P 1'
#
loop_
_entity.id
_entity.type
_entity.pdbx_description
1 polymer ?
#
loop_
_entity_poly.entity_id
_entity_poly.type
_entity_poly.pdbx_seq_one_letter_code
_entity_poly.pdbx_strand_id
1 'polypeptide(L)'
;MATRAGCESCHTTNAWTPARFDHTAVAPHSCATCHNGVQATGKPRTHIPTTQACDACHGTLAWRPAKVDHATFAAGCASCHNNLAATGMPTSHMGTRIDCGTCHSYPDWGVLRFRHVSAAFPGNHRVALSCTSCHSSNTDQIPWRSPANAGSCAGCHAADFKPAA
;
A
#
# COMPACT_ATOMS: atom_id res chain seq x y z
N MET A 1 -6.91 36.12 -2.24
CA MET A 1 -5.69 36.95 -2.14
C MET A 1 -5.99 38.31 -2.71
N ALA A 2 -5.74 39.39 -1.98
CA ALA A 2 -5.73 40.73 -2.55
C ALA A 2 -4.32 40.99 -3.08
N THR A 3 -4.18 41.19 -4.39
CA THR A 3 -2.91 41.53 -5.03
C THR A 3 -2.92 42.99 -5.47
N ARG A 4 -1.74 43.62 -5.45
CA ARG A 4 -1.50 44.94 -6.06
C ARG A 4 -0.99 44.84 -7.51
N ALA A 5 -0.81 43.63 -8.03
CA ALA A 5 -0.39 43.40 -9.41
C ALA A 5 -1.54 43.73 -10.40
N GLY A 6 -1.18 44.21 -11.59
CA GLY A 6 -2.13 44.47 -12.68
C GLY A 6 -2.85 43.19 -13.12
N CYS A 7 -4.09 43.33 -13.62
CA CYS A 7 -4.95 42.19 -13.96
C CYS A 7 -4.27 41.20 -14.93
N GLU A 8 -3.52 41.72 -15.88
CA GLU A 8 -2.77 41.00 -16.91
C GLU A 8 -1.67 40.08 -16.37
N SER A 9 -1.22 40.30 -15.13
CA SER A 9 -0.22 39.42 -14.48
C SER A 9 -0.78 38.04 -14.15
N CYS A 10 -2.11 37.94 -13.99
CA CYS A 10 -2.79 36.69 -13.62
C CYS A 10 -3.82 36.25 -14.68
N HIS A 11 -4.40 37.19 -15.44
CA HIS A 11 -5.49 36.93 -16.37
C HIS A 11 -5.08 37.17 -17.82
N THR A 12 -5.71 36.46 -18.74
CA THR A 12 -5.58 36.74 -20.18
C THR A 12 -6.92 37.23 -20.72
N THR A 13 -6.90 37.98 -21.81
CA THR A 13 -8.14 38.42 -22.49
C THR A 13 -8.90 37.27 -23.15
N ASN A 14 -8.22 36.17 -23.48
CA ASN A 14 -8.82 34.96 -24.06
C ASN A 14 -9.50 34.06 -23.00
N ALA A 15 -9.00 34.09 -21.76
CA ALA A 15 -9.55 33.34 -20.65
C ALA A 15 -9.24 34.05 -19.33
N TRP A 16 -10.30 34.44 -18.62
CA TRP A 16 -10.20 35.07 -17.31
C TRP A 16 -10.01 34.04 -16.20
N THR A 17 -10.47 32.80 -16.39
CA THR A 17 -10.31 31.70 -15.44
C THR A 17 -9.85 30.42 -16.13
N PRO A 18 -9.00 29.61 -15.49
CA PRO A 18 -8.30 29.92 -14.24
C PRO A 18 -7.21 30.99 -14.44
N ALA A 19 -6.97 31.78 -13.40
CA ALA A 19 -5.85 32.71 -13.37
C ALA A 19 -4.52 31.93 -13.32
N ARG A 20 -3.47 32.50 -13.91
CA ARG A 20 -2.10 31.97 -13.78
C ARG A 20 -1.56 32.30 -12.39
N PHE A 21 -0.92 31.34 -11.77
CA PHE A 21 -0.21 31.52 -10.50
C PHE A 21 1.16 30.86 -10.59
N ASP A 22 2.20 31.61 -10.25
CA ASP A 22 3.57 31.12 -10.22
C ASP A 22 3.90 30.57 -8.83
N HIS A 23 4.20 29.28 -8.76
CA HIS A 23 4.55 28.60 -7.52
C HIS A 23 6.04 28.74 -7.14
N THR A 24 6.88 29.33 -7.99
CA THR A 24 8.33 29.48 -7.73
C THR A 24 8.64 30.39 -6.54
N ALA A 25 7.78 31.36 -6.26
CA ALA A 25 7.92 32.29 -5.14
C ALA A 25 7.23 31.83 -3.85
N VAL A 26 6.63 30.63 -3.84
CA VAL A 26 5.97 30.08 -2.65
C VAL A 26 7.02 29.55 -1.70
N ALA A 27 6.95 29.98 -0.43
CA ALA A 27 7.86 29.49 0.59
C ALA A 27 7.69 27.97 0.81
N PRO A 28 8.78 27.22 1.05
CA PRO A 28 8.69 25.81 1.45
C PRO A 28 7.75 25.64 2.66
N HIS A 29 7.09 24.50 2.73
CA HIS A 29 6.17 24.11 3.79
C HIS A 29 4.91 24.99 3.97
N SER A 30 4.68 26.00 3.11
CA SER A 30 3.55 26.92 3.24
C SER A 30 2.34 26.56 2.36
N CYS A 31 2.38 25.44 1.63
CA CYS A 31 1.38 25.07 0.62
C CYS A 31 -0.05 25.02 1.20
N ALA A 32 -0.18 24.51 2.43
CA ALA A 32 -1.45 24.34 3.12
C ALA A 32 -2.13 25.66 3.51
N THR A 33 -1.42 26.80 3.46
CA THR A 33 -2.03 28.11 3.73
C THR A 33 -3.09 28.47 2.68
N CYS A 34 -2.89 28.02 1.43
CA CYS A 34 -3.85 28.20 0.33
C CYS A 34 -4.56 26.89 -0.07
N HIS A 35 -3.86 25.76 -0.09
CA HIS A 35 -4.42 24.44 -0.40
C HIS A 35 -5.14 23.83 0.82
N ASN A 36 -6.13 24.56 1.33
CA ASN A 36 -6.91 24.23 2.52
C ASN A 36 -8.33 23.71 2.20
N GLY A 37 -8.67 23.56 0.92
CA GLY A 37 -10.00 23.13 0.48
C GLY A 37 -11.03 24.26 0.39
N VAL A 38 -10.67 25.48 0.78
CA VAL A 38 -11.51 26.69 0.66
C VAL A 38 -10.95 27.63 -0.41
N GLN A 39 -9.68 28.01 -0.31
CA GLN A 39 -9.05 28.95 -1.25
C GLN A 39 -8.53 28.25 -2.50
N ALA A 40 -7.91 27.09 -2.32
CA ALA A 40 -7.47 26.21 -3.39
C ALA A 40 -7.73 24.75 -3.00
N THR A 41 -7.69 23.86 -3.99
CA THR A 41 -7.89 22.43 -3.80
C THR A 41 -6.97 21.90 -2.70
N GLY A 42 -7.55 21.41 -1.61
CA GLY A 42 -6.82 20.75 -0.53
C GLY A 42 -6.56 19.27 -0.80
N LYS A 43 -6.19 18.54 0.25
CA LYS A 43 -6.04 17.08 0.20
C LYS A 43 -7.41 16.43 -0.08
N PRO A 44 -7.60 15.69 -1.20
CA PRO A 44 -8.85 14.96 -1.43
C PRO A 44 -9.00 13.81 -0.43
N ARG A 45 -10.21 13.24 -0.32
CA ARG A 45 -10.47 12.05 0.53
C ARG A 45 -9.60 10.84 0.18
N THR A 46 -9.11 10.77 -1.05
CA THR A 46 -8.23 9.71 -1.55
C THR A 46 -6.74 10.00 -1.31
N HIS A 47 -6.39 11.10 -0.63
CA HIS A 47 -5.01 11.41 -0.31
C HIS A 47 -4.45 10.44 0.76
N ILE A 48 -3.19 10.07 0.65
CA ILE A 48 -2.49 9.29 1.68
C ILE A 48 -2.53 10.07 3.00
N PRO A 49 -3.03 9.49 4.12
CA PRO A 49 -3.05 10.20 5.39
C PRO A 49 -1.63 10.64 5.81
N THR A 50 -1.41 11.95 5.93
CA THR A 50 -0.10 12.51 6.30
C THR A 50 -0.23 13.89 6.91
N THR A 51 0.61 14.16 7.90
CA THR A 51 0.81 15.48 8.53
C THR A 51 2.02 16.22 7.95
N GLN A 52 2.81 15.59 7.08
CA GLN A 52 3.93 16.23 6.40
C GLN A 52 3.44 17.38 5.50
N ALA A 53 4.33 18.34 5.27
CA ALA A 53 4.11 19.40 4.32
C ALA A 53 4.02 18.85 2.88
N CYS A 54 3.29 19.54 2.01
CA CYS A 54 2.98 19.04 0.68
C CYS A 54 4.25 18.85 -0.18
N ASP A 55 5.24 19.72 -0.01
CA ASP A 55 6.52 19.73 -0.70
C ASP A 55 7.48 18.60 -0.26
N ALA A 56 7.14 17.85 0.78
CA ALA A 56 7.84 16.60 1.10
C ALA A 56 7.63 15.51 0.03
N CYS A 57 6.47 15.55 -0.66
CA CYS A 57 6.09 14.54 -1.65
C CYS A 57 5.83 15.14 -3.04
N HIS A 58 5.32 16.37 -3.12
CA HIS A 58 4.90 17.00 -4.37
C HIS A 58 5.88 18.09 -4.81
N GLY A 59 6.25 18.08 -6.09
CA GLY A 59 6.96 19.18 -6.73
C GLY A 59 5.99 20.21 -7.31
N THR A 60 6.45 21.45 -7.46
CA THR A 60 5.67 22.52 -8.13
C THR A 60 5.74 22.42 -9.65
N LEU A 61 6.80 21.82 -10.20
CA LEU A 61 6.94 21.57 -11.64
C LEU A 61 6.16 20.33 -12.10
N ALA A 62 6.09 19.31 -11.25
CA ALA A 62 5.35 18.08 -11.48
C ALA A 62 4.64 17.66 -10.19
N TRP A 63 3.36 18.02 -10.08
CA TRP A 63 2.56 17.70 -8.90
C TRP A 63 2.26 16.20 -8.78
N ARG A 64 2.19 15.48 -9.92
CA ARG A 64 1.99 14.03 -9.97
C ARG A 64 3.01 13.37 -10.90
N PRO A 65 3.50 12.16 -10.59
CA PRO A 65 3.28 11.44 -9.33
C PRO A 65 4.00 12.10 -8.15
N ALA A 66 3.50 11.87 -6.94
CA ALA A 66 4.20 12.29 -5.73
C ALA A 66 5.36 11.33 -5.44
N LYS A 67 6.47 11.84 -4.91
CA LYS A 67 7.55 11.02 -4.38
C LYS A 67 7.16 10.54 -2.98
N VAL A 68 7.12 9.23 -2.78
CA VAL A 68 6.82 8.61 -1.47
C VAL A 68 8.02 7.76 -1.07
N ASP A 69 8.55 8.01 0.13
CA ASP A 69 9.61 7.21 0.72
C ASP A 69 9.03 6.18 1.69
N HIS A 70 8.96 4.91 1.25
CA HIS A 70 8.41 3.81 2.03
C HIS A 70 9.18 3.56 3.34
N ALA A 71 10.44 3.97 3.45
CA ALA A 71 11.23 3.79 4.68
C ALA A 71 10.72 4.64 5.86
N THR A 72 9.91 5.66 5.59
CA THR A 72 9.41 6.60 6.60
C THR A 72 8.08 6.19 7.23
N PHE A 73 7.47 5.09 6.77
CA PHE A 73 6.16 4.63 7.23
C PHE A 73 6.29 3.46 8.20
N ALA A 74 5.73 3.64 9.40
CA ALA A 74 5.53 2.55 10.37
C ALA A 74 4.15 1.88 10.25
N ALA A 75 3.25 2.45 9.44
CA ALA A 75 1.92 1.88 9.21
C ALA A 75 2.00 0.67 8.27
N GLY A 76 1.14 -0.34 8.50
CA GLY A 76 1.07 -1.52 7.63
C GLY A 76 0.69 -1.17 6.19
N CYS A 77 1.17 -1.94 5.21
CA CYS A 77 1.07 -1.59 3.78
C CYS A 77 -0.37 -1.36 3.31
N ALA A 78 -1.31 -2.17 3.82
CA ALA A 78 -2.74 -2.11 3.49
C ALA A 78 -3.44 -0.81 3.94
N SER A 79 -2.84 -0.03 4.83
CA SER A 79 -3.39 1.27 5.25
C SER A 79 -3.47 2.27 4.08
N CYS A 80 -2.54 2.17 3.13
CA CYS A 80 -2.49 3.01 1.93
C CYS A 80 -2.85 2.22 0.66
N HIS A 81 -2.40 0.97 0.55
CA HIS A 81 -2.69 0.08 -0.57
C HIS A 81 -4.07 -0.57 -0.44
N ASN A 82 -5.11 0.26 -0.50
CA ASN A 82 -6.51 -0.10 -0.25
C ASN A 82 -7.44 0.19 -1.44
N ASN A 83 -6.88 0.43 -2.63
CA ASN A 83 -7.58 0.86 -3.84
C ASN A 83 -8.26 2.25 -3.76
N LEU A 84 -8.05 2.98 -2.65
CA LEU A 84 -8.48 4.37 -2.50
C LEU A 84 -7.29 5.33 -2.63
N ALA A 85 -6.25 5.12 -1.80
CA ALA A 85 -5.09 6.01 -1.75
C ALA A 85 -3.94 5.52 -2.65
N ALA A 86 -3.71 4.21 -2.66
CA ALA A 86 -2.78 3.54 -3.56
C ALA A 86 -3.39 2.24 -4.06
N THR A 87 -2.87 1.74 -5.18
CA THR A 87 -3.26 0.45 -5.75
C THR A 87 -3.12 -0.63 -4.69
N GLY A 88 -4.20 -1.32 -4.39
CA GLY A 88 -4.22 -2.39 -3.43
C GLY A 88 -3.70 -3.71 -3.98
N MET A 89 -3.98 -4.76 -3.21
CA MET A 89 -3.69 -6.13 -3.58
C MET A 89 -4.42 -6.53 -4.89
N PRO A 90 -3.74 -7.10 -5.89
CA PRO A 90 -4.37 -7.59 -7.12
C PRO A 90 -5.42 -8.68 -6.86
N THR A 91 -6.42 -8.80 -7.74
CA THR A 91 -7.47 -9.83 -7.63
C THR A 91 -6.94 -11.26 -7.76
N SER A 92 -5.78 -11.45 -8.40
CA SER A 92 -5.09 -12.74 -8.52
C SER A 92 -4.25 -13.11 -7.29
N HIS A 93 -4.10 -12.19 -6.32
CA HIS A 93 -3.36 -12.44 -5.10
C HIS A 93 -4.24 -13.16 -4.06
N MET A 94 -3.62 -13.97 -3.20
CA MET A 94 -4.34 -14.63 -2.11
C MET A 94 -4.96 -13.61 -1.14
N GLY A 95 -6.20 -13.82 -0.70
CA GLY A 95 -6.81 -13.00 0.35
C GLY A 95 -6.05 -13.15 1.68
N THR A 96 -5.65 -12.05 2.32
CA THR A 96 -4.95 -12.11 3.62
C THR A 96 -5.35 -10.98 4.56
N ARG A 97 -5.34 -11.26 5.87
CA ARG A 97 -5.43 -10.29 6.98
C ARG A 97 -4.08 -10.06 7.66
N ILE A 98 -3.05 -10.83 7.27
CA ILE A 98 -1.69 -10.72 7.78
C ILE A 98 -1.02 -9.49 7.14
N ASP A 99 -0.14 -8.82 7.88
CA ASP A 99 0.64 -7.72 7.33
C ASP A 99 1.51 -8.19 6.15
N CYS A 100 1.52 -7.41 5.06
CA CYS A 100 2.17 -7.77 3.81
C CYS A 100 3.68 -8.03 3.96
N GLY A 101 4.34 -7.34 4.89
CA GLY A 101 5.77 -7.50 5.19
C GLY A 101 6.12 -8.85 5.81
N THR A 102 5.13 -9.62 6.25
CA THR A 102 5.32 -11.01 6.69
C THR A 102 5.71 -11.92 5.52
N CYS A 103 5.15 -11.64 4.34
CA CYS A 103 5.37 -12.43 3.13
C CYS A 103 6.36 -11.77 2.18
N HIS A 104 6.20 -10.48 1.94
CA HIS A 104 6.95 -9.72 0.96
C HIS A 104 8.05 -8.88 1.60
N SER A 105 9.00 -8.45 0.78
CA SER A 105 9.94 -7.41 1.15
C SER A 105 9.91 -6.33 0.09
N TYR A 106 9.67 -5.09 0.48
CA TYR A 106 9.81 -3.96 -0.42
C TYR A 106 11.31 -3.60 -0.54
N PRO A 107 11.82 -3.27 -1.75
CA PRO A 107 11.11 -3.16 -3.03
C PRO A 107 10.93 -4.49 -3.79
N ASP A 108 11.55 -5.56 -3.33
CA ASP A 108 11.59 -6.87 -4.01
C ASP A 108 10.37 -7.77 -3.70
N TRP A 109 9.20 -7.39 -4.24
CA TRP A 109 7.94 -8.11 -4.01
C TRP A 109 7.93 -9.57 -4.51
N GLY A 110 8.83 -9.91 -5.44
CA GLY A 110 8.96 -11.26 -6.01
C GLY A 110 9.67 -12.26 -5.09
N VAL A 111 10.38 -11.80 -4.05
CA VAL A 111 11.01 -12.67 -3.07
C VAL A 111 10.10 -12.82 -1.86
N LEU A 112 9.53 -14.01 -1.71
CA LEU A 112 8.83 -14.37 -0.49
C LEU A 112 9.87 -14.69 0.59
N ARG A 113 10.02 -13.79 1.59
CA ARG A 113 10.86 -14.06 2.78
C ARG A 113 10.13 -14.92 3.81
N PHE A 114 8.88 -15.25 3.56
CA PHE A 114 8.09 -16.13 4.42
C PHE A 114 8.70 -17.53 4.48
N ARG A 115 9.36 -17.80 5.60
CA ARG A 115 9.86 -19.13 5.93
C ARG A 115 8.85 -19.77 6.87
N HIS A 116 8.23 -20.86 6.44
CA HIS A 116 7.29 -21.66 7.23
C HIS A 116 8.02 -22.47 8.33
N VAL A 117 8.85 -21.84 9.15
CA VAL A 117 9.57 -22.49 10.27
C VAL A 117 8.89 -22.28 11.62
N SER A 118 7.65 -21.79 11.63
CA SER A 118 6.85 -21.77 12.86
C SER A 118 6.52 -23.21 13.27
N ALA A 119 6.31 -23.43 14.57
CA ALA A 119 5.92 -24.74 15.11
C ALA A 119 4.61 -25.30 14.51
N ALA A 120 3.85 -24.47 13.77
CA ALA A 120 2.61 -24.86 13.09
C ALA A 120 2.83 -25.49 11.70
N PHE A 121 4.04 -25.40 11.12
CA PHE A 121 4.34 -26.08 9.86
C PHE A 121 4.96 -27.45 10.15
N PRO A 122 4.39 -28.56 9.62
CA PRO A 122 4.76 -29.92 9.98
C PRO A 122 6.12 -30.41 9.45
N GLY A 123 7.09 -29.51 9.26
CA GLY A 123 8.46 -29.84 8.88
C GLY A 123 8.65 -30.08 7.38
N ASN A 124 9.78 -30.71 7.04
CA ASN A 124 10.22 -30.88 5.65
C ASN A 124 9.41 -31.97 4.94
N HIS A 125 8.76 -31.60 3.84
CA HIS A 125 8.16 -32.55 2.92
C HIS A 125 9.24 -33.15 2.01
N ARG A 126 8.99 -34.35 1.48
CA ARG A 126 9.91 -35.04 0.55
C ARG A 126 10.00 -34.36 -0.83
N VAL A 127 9.17 -33.34 -1.08
CA VAL A 127 9.09 -32.58 -2.33
C VAL A 127 9.02 -31.09 -2.03
N ALA A 128 9.47 -30.27 -2.98
CA ALA A 128 9.26 -28.83 -2.91
C ALA A 128 7.76 -28.53 -3.10
N LEU A 129 7.16 -27.87 -2.11
CA LEU A 129 5.75 -27.47 -2.17
C LEU A 129 5.62 -26.01 -2.61
N SER A 130 4.62 -25.74 -3.45
CA SER A 130 4.13 -24.38 -3.71
C SER A 130 3.13 -23.95 -2.63
N CYS A 131 2.83 -22.66 -2.54
CA CYS A 131 1.82 -22.12 -1.60
C CYS A 131 0.46 -22.82 -1.77
N THR A 132 0.06 -23.07 -3.02
CA THR A 132 -1.20 -23.71 -3.39
C THR A 132 -1.28 -25.19 -2.99
N SER A 133 -0.16 -25.79 -2.60
CA SER A 133 -0.14 -27.16 -2.07
C SER A 133 -0.86 -27.26 -0.73
N CYS A 134 -0.89 -26.18 0.05
CA CYS A 134 -1.60 -26.11 1.33
C CYS A 134 -2.77 -25.11 1.29
N HIS A 135 -2.58 -23.97 0.63
CA HIS A 135 -3.62 -22.95 0.46
C HIS A 135 -4.48 -23.27 -0.77
N SER A 136 -5.48 -24.14 -0.60
CA SER A 136 -6.38 -24.56 -1.69
C SER A 136 -7.55 -23.60 -1.96
N SER A 137 -7.69 -22.56 -1.14
CA SER A 137 -8.72 -21.53 -1.29
C SER A 137 -8.09 -20.14 -1.23
N ASN A 138 -8.84 -19.12 -1.66
CA ASN A 138 -8.36 -17.74 -1.74
C ASN A 138 -8.37 -17.04 -0.36
N THR A 139 -7.64 -17.61 0.60
CA THR A 139 -7.52 -17.11 1.98
C THR A 139 -6.15 -17.48 2.56
N ASP A 140 -5.69 -16.69 3.54
CA ASP A 140 -4.47 -16.96 4.31
C ASP A 140 -4.62 -18.09 5.32
N GLN A 141 -5.83 -18.63 5.44
CA GLN A 141 -6.10 -19.82 6.25
C GLN A 141 -5.79 -21.09 5.45
N ILE A 142 -5.29 -22.11 6.13
CA ILE A 142 -5.11 -23.45 5.56
C ILE A 142 -6.38 -24.26 5.81
N PRO A 143 -7.15 -24.65 4.78
CA PRO A 143 -8.30 -25.52 4.93
C PRO A 143 -7.84 -26.98 5.10
N TRP A 144 -7.48 -27.35 6.32
CA TRP A 144 -7.07 -28.72 6.65
C TRP A 144 -8.18 -29.73 6.34
N ARG A 145 -7.82 -30.85 5.67
CA ARG A 145 -8.77 -31.95 5.40
C ARG A 145 -9.31 -32.57 6.68
N SER A 146 -8.46 -32.66 7.70
CA SER A 146 -8.83 -33.07 9.06
C SER A 146 -8.58 -31.91 10.02
N PRO A 147 -9.59 -31.05 10.29
CA PRO A 147 -9.44 -29.90 11.19
C PRO A 147 -8.99 -30.28 12.60
N ALA A 148 -9.41 -31.46 13.08
CA ALA A 148 -9.00 -31.99 14.38
C ALA A 148 -7.49 -32.24 14.49
N ASN A 149 -6.79 -32.38 13.36
CA ASN A 149 -5.36 -32.64 13.28
C ASN A 149 -4.60 -31.47 12.61
N ALA A 150 -5.20 -30.27 12.60
CA ALA A 150 -4.60 -29.08 12.01
C ALA A 150 -3.19 -28.82 12.57
N GLY A 151 -2.24 -28.49 11.68
CA GLY A 151 -0.84 -28.24 12.05
C GLY A 151 0.04 -29.51 12.18
N SER A 152 -0.53 -30.70 12.01
CA SER A 152 0.21 -31.97 12.00
C SER A 152 0.22 -32.62 10.61
N CYS A 153 1.06 -33.65 10.42
CA CYS A 153 1.07 -34.45 9.19
C CYS A 153 -0.31 -35.06 8.91
N ALA A 154 -1.03 -35.49 9.94
CA ALA A 154 -2.36 -36.09 9.84
C ALA A 154 -3.45 -35.08 9.42
N GLY A 155 -3.22 -33.77 9.56
CA GLY A 155 -4.14 -32.74 9.10
C GLY A 155 -4.39 -32.81 7.58
N CYS A 156 -3.41 -33.28 6.82
CA CYS A 156 -3.48 -33.48 5.36
C CYS A 156 -3.45 -34.96 4.95
N HIS A 157 -2.69 -35.80 5.68
CA HIS A 157 -2.48 -37.21 5.36
C HIS A 157 -3.34 -38.15 6.21
N ALA A 158 -4.50 -37.74 6.71
CA ALA A 158 -5.32 -38.57 7.61
C ALA A 158 -5.59 -40.00 7.10
N ALA A 159 -5.67 -40.20 5.78
CA ALA A 159 -5.86 -41.53 5.16
C ALA A 159 -4.56 -42.36 5.04
N ASP A 160 -3.40 -41.70 5.02
CA ASP A 160 -2.08 -42.32 4.80
C ASP A 160 -1.21 -42.32 6.07
N PHE A 161 -1.66 -41.66 7.13
CA PHE A 161 -0.89 -41.43 8.35
C PHE A 161 -0.80 -42.73 9.17
N LYS A 162 0.37 -43.35 9.14
CA LYS A 162 0.76 -44.40 10.09
C LYS A 162 1.51 -43.75 11.24
N PRO A 163 0.96 -43.68 12.47
CA PRO A 163 1.74 -43.20 13.60
C PRO A 163 2.99 -44.07 13.76
N ALA A 164 4.14 -43.44 14.03
CA ALA A 164 5.35 -44.17 14.34
C ALA A 164 5.08 -45.04 15.59
N ALA A 165 5.39 -46.33 15.48
CA ALA A 165 5.33 -47.29 16.58
C ALA A 165 6.40 -46.97 17.64
#